data_AF-A0A831R4K1-F1
#
_entry.id   AF-A0A831R4K1-F1
#
_cell.length_a   1.000
_cell.length_b   1.000
_cell.length_c   1.000
_cell.angle_alpha   90.00
_cell.angle_beta   90.00
_cell.angle_gamma   90.00
#
_symmetry.space_group_name_H-M   'P 1'
#
loop_
_entity.id
_entity.type
_entity.pdbx_description
1 polymer ?
#
loop_
_entity_poly.entity_id
_entity_poly.type
_entity_poly.pdbx_seq_one_letter_code
_entity_poly.pdbx_strand_id
1 'polypeptide(L)'
;PQELKEAEALLQAQAPAVKTYNYVSRGDGSALVNGQVVMSMIYNGGALKVQKHHDEIAFVLPEEGSNIWVDYVSVLSASANKVAAKQFINFINEPEIAARLAQFVHFATPNLAADALLPADFKSDPVIYPSVEALEKSETYHRLPARTQKSRAAIFSRLVN
;
A
#
# COMPACT_ATOMS: atom_id res chain seq x y z
N PRO A 1 9.74 0.54 23.53
CA PRO A 1 9.30 -0.86 23.79
C PRO A 1 10.45 -1.81 23.49
N GLN A 2 10.46 -2.98 24.12
CA GLN A 2 11.49 -4.00 23.85
C GLN A 2 11.41 -4.47 22.39
N GLU A 3 10.20 -4.70 21.87
CA GLU A 3 9.98 -5.12 20.47
C GLU A 3 10.54 -4.10 19.46
N LEU A 4 10.47 -2.79 19.74
CA LEU A 4 11.06 -1.79 18.85
C LEU A 4 12.59 -1.85 18.81
N LYS A 5 13.24 -2.26 19.90
CA LYS A 5 14.70 -2.45 19.91
C LYS A 5 15.10 -3.71 19.15
N GLU A 6 14.31 -4.76 19.28
CA GLU A 6 14.50 -6.01 18.52
C GLU A 6 14.30 -5.76 17.03
N ALA A 7 13.26 -5.02 16.64
CA ALA A 7 13.04 -4.59 15.27
C ALA A 7 14.18 -3.71 14.74
N GLU A 8 14.71 -2.77 15.54
CA GLU A 8 15.88 -1.98 15.17
C GLU A 8 17.11 -2.86 14.89
N ALA A 9 17.40 -3.83 15.76
CA ALA A 9 18.53 -4.73 15.57
C ALA A 9 18.39 -5.58 14.29
N LEU A 10 17.18 -6.08 14.00
CA LEU A 10 16.89 -6.82 12.76
C LEU A 10 17.10 -5.96 11.51
N LEU A 11 16.58 -4.72 11.52
CA LEU A 11 16.73 -3.80 10.39
C LEU A 11 18.20 -3.36 10.20
N GLN A 12 18.96 -3.20 11.29
CA GLN A 12 20.40 -2.92 11.20
C GLN A 12 21.17 -4.08 10.59
N ALA A 13 20.83 -5.33 10.93
CA ALA A 13 21.43 -6.51 10.33
C ALA A 13 21.09 -6.65 8.84
N GLN A 14 19.89 -6.21 8.44
CA GLN A 14 19.45 -6.17 7.04
C GLN A 14 20.14 -5.06 6.23
N ALA A 15 20.47 -3.92 6.85
CA ALA A 15 20.92 -2.71 6.18
C ALA A 15 22.03 -2.90 5.12
N PRO A 16 23.05 -3.75 5.31
CA PRO A 16 24.08 -3.99 4.27
C PRO A 16 23.54 -4.54 2.94
N ALA A 17 22.37 -5.18 2.95
CA ALA A 17 21.69 -5.69 1.75
C ALA A 17 20.73 -4.66 1.12
N VAL A 18 20.51 -3.52 1.77
CA VAL A 18 19.53 -2.50 1.34
C VAL A 18 20.22 -1.47 0.43
N LYS A 19 19.84 -1.45 -0.84
CA LYS A 19 20.34 -0.46 -1.79
C LYS A 19 19.79 0.96 -1.52
N THR A 20 18.52 1.05 -1.15
CA THR A 20 17.86 2.32 -0.85
C THR A 20 16.59 2.07 -0.05
N TYR A 21 16.22 3.03 0.80
CA TYR A 21 14.93 3.06 1.50
C TYR A 21 13.87 3.89 0.74
N ASN A 22 14.21 4.41 -0.44
CA ASN A 22 13.26 5.12 -1.29
C ASN A 22 12.28 4.15 -1.95
N TYR A 23 11.05 4.61 -2.13
CA TYR A 23 10.03 3.86 -2.86
C TYR A 23 10.43 3.73 -4.34
N VAL A 24 10.34 2.52 -4.88
CA VAL A 24 10.71 2.26 -6.28
C VAL A 24 9.74 2.91 -7.26
N SER A 25 10.27 3.33 -8.43
CA SER A 25 9.41 3.80 -9.52
C SER A 25 8.47 2.68 -9.98
N ARG A 26 7.29 3.09 -10.46
CA ARG A 26 6.23 2.18 -10.95
C ARG A 26 6.20 2.02 -12.47
N GLY A 27 7.12 2.68 -13.17
CA GLY A 27 7.23 2.65 -14.63
C GLY A 27 8.43 1.83 -15.12
N ASP A 28 8.73 1.97 -16.41
CA ASP A 28 9.90 1.38 -17.10
C ASP A 28 11.25 1.68 -16.41
N GLY A 29 11.40 2.88 -15.85
CA GLY A 29 12.57 3.28 -15.07
C GLY A 29 12.66 2.67 -13.67
N SER A 30 11.83 1.68 -13.32
CA SER A 30 11.89 1.01 -12.02
C SER A 30 13.21 0.27 -11.82
N ALA A 31 13.75 0.36 -10.59
CA ALA A 31 14.94 -0.39 -10.18
C ALA A 31 14.71 -1.91 -10.23
N LEU A 32 13.45 -2.37 -10.15
CA LEU A 32 13.09 -3.78 -10.33
C LEU A 32 13.18 -4.18 -11.81
N VAL A 33 12.63 -3.33 -12.70
CA VAL A 33 12.56 -3.59 -14.15
C VAL A 33 13.94 -3.63 -14.78
N ASN A 34 14.84 -2.74 -14.36
CA ASN A 34 16.20 -2.65 -14.90
C ASN A 34 17.23 -3.53 -14.17
N GLY A 35 16.79 -4.39 -13.24
CA GLY A 35 17.66 -5.32 -12.49
C GLY A 35 18.59 -4.65 -11.46
N GLN A 36 18.37 -3.38 -11.11
CA GLN A 36 19.17 -2.69 -10.10
C GLN A 36 18.90 -3.16 -8.66
N VAL A 37 17.72 -3.74 -8.40
CA VAL A 37 17.35 -4.43 -7.17
C VAL A 37 16.57 -5.70 -7.52
N VAL A 38 16.69 -6.74 -6.70
CA VAL A 38 15.97 -8.02 -6.88
C VAL A 38 14.65 -8.09 -6.10
N MET A 39 14.45 -7.21 -5.13
CA MET A 39 13.28 -7.17 -4.26
C MET A 39 13.02 -5.74 -3.78
N SER A 40 11.75 -5.38 -3.57
CA SER A 40 11.35 -4.10 -2.98
C SER A 40 10.04 -4.22 -2.22
N MET A 41 9.87 -3.42 -1.18
CA MET A 41 8.56 -3.21 -0.55
C MET A 41 7.74 -2.26 -1.43
N ILE A 42 6.57 -2.71 -1.86
CA ILE A 42 5.68 -1.97 -2.76
C ILE A 42 4.22 -2.28 -2.42
N TYR A 43 3.35 -1.28 -2.51
CA TYR A 43 1.90 -1.52 -2.41
C TYR A 43 1.41 -2.30 -3.63
N ASN A 44 0.40 -3.15 -3.43
CA ASN A 44 -0.10 -4.12 -4.41
C ASN A 44 -0.50 -3.51 -5.77
N GLY A 45 -1.28 -2.42 -5.80
CA GLY A 45 -1.59 -1.72 -7.06
C GLY A 45 -0.37 -1.07 -7.74
N GLY A 46 0.70 -0.79 -6.98
CA GLY A 46 2.00 -0.38 -7.52
C GLY A 46 2.74 -1.54 -8.18
N ALA A 47 2.69 -2.74 -7.57
CA ALA A 47 3.28 -3.95 -8.13
C ALA A 47 2.65 -4.30 -9.49
N LEU A 48 1.32 -4.27 -9.58
CA LEU A 48 0.60 -4.52 -10.84
C LEU A 48 0.97 -3.53 -11.95
N LYS A 49 1.40 -2.31 -11.62
CA LYS A 49 1.92 -1.35 -12.61
C LYS A 49 3.34 -1.71 -13.06
N VAL A 50 4.21 -2.08 -12.12
CA VAL A 50 5.59 -2.49 -12.43
C VAL A 50 5.61 -3.77 -13.27
N GLN A 51 4.75 -4.74 -12.97
CA GLN A 51 4.66 -6.02 -13.69
C GLN A 51 4.33 -5.86 -15.18
N LYS A 52 3.66 -4.76 -15.58
CA LYS A 52 3.41 -4.45 -17.01
C LYS A 52 4.68 -4.15 -17.81
N HIS A 53 5.80 -3.93 -17.13
CA HIS A 53 7.07 -3.59 -17.75
C HIS A 53 8.07 -4.76 -17.74
N HIS A 54 7.80 -5.85 -17.01
CA HIS A 54 8.69 -7.01 -16.95
C HIS A 54 7.96 -8.25 -16.41
N ASP A 55 7.83 -9.29 -17.23
CA ASP A 55 6.99 -10.48 -16.94
C ASP A 55 7.51 -11.35 -15.78
N GLU A 56 8.81 -11.27 -15.45
CA GLU A 56 9.38 -12.04 -14.33
C GLU A 56 9.14 -11.40 -12.95
N ILE A 57 8.57 -10.19 -12.88
CA ILE A 57 8.30 -9.53 -11.61
C ILE A 57 7.04 -10.16 -10.98
N ALA A 58 7.16 -10.62 -9.75
CA ALA A 58 6.05 -11.16 -8.98
C ALA A 58 5.76 -10.29 -7.75
N PHE A 59 4.48 -10.18 -7.39
CA PHE A 59 4.06 -9.69 -6.08
C PHE A 59 3.90 -10.86 -5.12
N VAL A 60 4.43 -10.72 -3.91
CA VAL A 60 4.31 -11.72 -2.84
C VAL A 60 3.73 -11.03 -1.61
N LEU A 61 2.64 -11.57 -1.10
CA LEU A 61 2.19 -11.30 0.26
C LEU A 61 2.91 -12.29 1.20
N PRO A 62 3.65 -11.82 2.23
CA PRO A 62 4.33 -12.70 3.16
C PRO A 62 3.37 -13.67 3.87
N GLU A 63 3.86 -14.87 4.20
CA GLU A 63 3.04 -15.93 4.81
C GLU A 63 2.57 -15.59 6.23
N GLU A 64 3.32 -14.73 6.91
CA GLU A 64 3.01 -14.19 8.23
C GLU A 64 1.96 -13.07 8.18
N GLY A 65 1.55 -12.64 6.98
CA GLY A 65 0.67 -11.51 6.74
C GLY A 65 1.42 -10.21 6.47
N SER A 66 0.66 -9.14 6.23
CA SER A 66 1.21 -7.81 5.97
C SER A 66 0.31 -6.70 6.52
N ASN A 67 0.51 -5.48 6.06
CA ASN A 67 -0.32 -4.36 6.45
C ASN A 67 -1.62 -4.29 5.65
N ILE A 68 -2.76 -4.25 6.35
CA ILE A 68 -4.05 -3.84 5.83
C ILE A 68 -4.16 -2.32 5.98
N TRP A 69 -4.49 -1.63 4.89
CA TRP A 69 -4.59 -0.18 4.83
C TRP A 69 -5.81 0.27 4.05
N VAL A 70 -6.26 1.49 4.32
CA VAL A 70 -7.36 2.16 3.63
C VAL A 70 -7.02 3.65 3.51
N ASP A 71 -7.15 4.19 2.31
CA ASP A 71 -7.05 5.64 2.08
C ASP A 71 -8.43 6.29 2.19
N TYR A 72 -8.49 7.45 2.87
CA TYR A 72 -9.72 8.20 3.08
C TYR A 72 -9.64 9.58 2.46
N VAL A 73 -10.67 9.98 1.71
CA VAL A 73 -10.84 11.37 1.28
C VAL A 73 -11.55 12.14 2.39
N SER A 74 -10.92 13.21 2.89
CA SER A 74 -11.45 14.04 3.99
C SER A 74 -11.60 15.50 3.59
N VAL A 75 -12.65 16.16 4.08
CA VAL A 75 -12.84 17.61 3.92
C VAL A 75 -12.26 18.33 5.13
N LEU A 76 -11.22 19.13 4.93
CA LEU A 76 -10.61 19.93 6.00
C LEU A 76 -11.61 20.93 6.59
N SER A 77 -11.56 21.10 7.92
CA SER A 77 -12.40 22.08 8.64
C SER A 77 -12.21 23.51 8.12
N ALA A 78 -10.99 23.85 7.72
CA ALA A 78 -10.63 25.16 7.15
C ALA A 78 -10.99 25.33 5.66
N SER A 79 -11.54 24.32 4.97
CA SER A 79 -11.86 24.43 3.55
C SER A 79 -12.90 25.53 3.29
N ALA A 80 -12.63 26.40 2.33
CA ALA A 80 -13.56 27.40 1.83
C ALA A 80 -14.64 26.81 0.90
N ASN A 81 -14.39 25.63 0.32
CA ASN A 81 -15.23 25.00 -0.70
C ASN A 81 -15.83 23.66 -0.22
N LYS A 82 -16.40 23.64 0.99
CA LYS A 82 -16.91 22.39 1.61
C LYS A 82 -18.03 21.73 0.81
N VAL A 83 -18.91 22.52 0.18
CA VAL A 83 -20.02 21.99 -0.62
C VAL A 83 -19.50 21.24 -1.83
N ALA A 84 -18.64 21.87 -2.63
CA ALA A 84 -18.01 21.25 -3.80
C ALA A 84 -17.19 20.00 -3.42
N ALA A 85 -16.44 20.05 -2.32
CA ALA A 85 -15.68 18.90 -1.85
C ALA A 85 -16.57 17.70 -1.49
N LYS A 86 -17.72 17.93 -0.83
CA LYS A 86 -18.71 16.87 -0.54
C LYS A 86 -19.37 16.35 -1.82
N GLN A 87 -19.68 17.22 -2.78
CA GLN A 87 -20.20 16.80 -4.08
C GLN A 87 -19.21 15.91 -4.83
N PHE A 88 -17.91 16.26 -4.80
CA PHE A 88 -16.87 15.41 -5.38
C PHE A 88 -16.77 14.06 -4.69
N ILE A 89 -16.82 14.02 -3.34
CA ILE A 89 -16.83 12.75 -2.58
C ILE A 89 -18.06 11.91 -2.97
N ASN A 90 -19.23 12.52 -3.13
CA ASN A 90 -20.41 11.79 -3.59
C ASN A 90 -20.21 11.22 -5.00
N PHE A 91 -19.70 12.04 -5.94
CA PHE A 91 -19.44 11.62 -7.32
C PHE A 91 -18.49 10.43 -7.40
N ILE A 92 -17.36 10.46 -6.69
CA ILE A 92 -16.41 9.33 -6.72
C ILE A 92 -16.94 8.07 -6.02
N ASN A 93 -18.04 8.18 -5.25
CA ASN A 93 -18.73 7.06 -4.62
C ASN A 93 -19.95 6.56 -5.41
N GLU A 94 -20.31 7.19 -6.53
CA GLU A 94 -21.29 6.60 -7.45
C GLU A 94 -20.76 5.23 -7.93
N PRO A 95 -21.56 4.15 -7.90
CA PRO A 95 -21.05 2.79 -8.11
C PRO A 95 -20.21 2.61 -9.39
N GLU A 96 -20.67 3.18 -10.50
CA GLU A 96 -19.99 3.11 -11.80
C GLU A 96 -18.67 3.88 -11.80
N ILE A 97 -18.62 5.03 -11.11
CA ILE A 97 -17.40 5.85 -11.00
C ILE A 97 -16.38 5.16 -10.08
N ALA A 98 -16.83 4.64 -8.95
CA ALA A 98 -15.99 3.90 -8.01
C ALA A 98 -15.43 2.62 -8.65
N ALA A 99 -16.21 1.88 -9.45
CA ALA A 99 -15.75 0.70 -10.17
C ALA A 99 -14.68 1.06 -11.22
N ARG A 100 -14.93 2.09 -12.03
CA ARG A 100 -13.94 2.61 -12.99
C ARG A 100 -12.67 3.07 -12.30
N LEU A 101 -12.79 3.73 -11.15
CA LEU A 101 -11.64 4.18 -10.37
C LEU A 101 -10.82 2.99 -9.90
N ALA A 102 -11.46 1.99 -9.28
CA ALA A 102 -10.82 0.75 -8.81
C ALA A 102 -10.01 0.04 -9.91
N GLN A 103 -10.60 -0.12 -11.10
CA GLN A 103 -9.90 -0.70 -12.25
C GLN A 103 -8.73 0.15 -12.73
N PHE A 104 -8.88 1.48 -12.72
CA PHE A 104 -7.82 2.39 -13.15
C PHE A 104 -6.61 2.34 -12.20
N VAL A 105 -6.87 2.28 -10.88
CA VAL A 105 -5.81 2.33 -9.87
C VAL A 105 -5.28 0.96 -9.44
N HIS A 106 -5.98 -0.12 -9.80
CA HIS A 106 -5.66 -1.51 -9.43
C HIS A 106 -5.73 -1.75 -7.91
N PHE A 107 -6.80 -1.28 -7.28
CA PHE A 107 -7.09 -1.52 -5.86
C PHE A 107 -8.54 -1.95 -5.64
N ALA A 108 -8.77 -2.75 -4.61
CA ALA A 108 -10.11 -3.17 -4.20
C ALA A 108 -10.95 -1.94 -3.80
N THR A 109 -12.22 -1.93 -4.20
CA THR A 109 -13.15 -0.87 -3.82
C THR A 109 -13.84 -1.19 -2.49
N PRO A 110 -13.96 -0.23 -1.56
CA PRO A 110 -14.76 -0.41 -0.34
C PRO A 110 -16.27 -0.29 -0.61
N ASN A 111 -16.67 0.10 -1.83
CA ASN A 111 -18.07 0.29 -2.21
C ASN A 111 -18.64 -1.03 -2.76
N LEU A 112 -19.51 -1.68 -1.99
CA LEU A 112 -20.12 -2.97 -2.36
C LEU A 112 -20.93 -2.93 -3.66
N ALA A 113 -21.59 -1.81 -3.95
CA ALA A 113 -22.32 -1.65 -5.21
C ALA A 113 -21.37 -1.52 -6.40
N ALA A 114 -20.22 -0.85 -6.22
CA ALA A 114 -19.17 -0.80 -7.22
C ALA A 114 -18.49 -2.16 -7.42
N ASP A 115 -18.25 -2.90 -6.33
CA ASP A 115 -17.64 -4.24 -6.37
C ASP A 115 -18.48 -5.23 -7.19
N ALA A 116 -19.80 -5.11 -7.16
CA ALA A 116 -20.71 -5.90 -7.98
C ALA A 116 -20.61 -5.60 -9.48
N LEU A 117 -20.07 -4.44 -9.87
CA LEU A 117 -19.89 -4.03 -11.27
C LEU A 117 -18.51 -4.42 -11.84
N LEU A 118 -17.58 -4.90 -10.99
CA LEU A 118 -16.23 -5.23 -11.41
C LEU A 118 -16.20 -6.56 -12.20
N PRO A 119 -15.35 -6.63 -13.26
CA PRO A 119 -15.12 -7.87 -14.00
C PRO A 119 -14.61 -9.03 -13.13
N ALA A 120 -14.95 -10.27 -13.52
CA ALA A 120 -14.59 -11.46 -12.76
C ALA A 120 -13.07 -11.68 -12.63
N ASP A 121 -12.31 -11.38 -13.68
CA ASP A 121 -10.85 -11.46 -13.69
C ASP A 121 -10.23 -10.49 -12.67
N PHE A 122 -10.71 -9.24 -12.61
CA PHE A 122 -10.30 -8.25 -11.61
C PHE A 122 -10.59 -8.72 -10.18
N LYS A 123 -11.77 -9.30 -9.94
CA LYS A 123 -12.17 -9.82 -8.63
C LYS A 123 -11.44 -11.09 -8.21
N SER A 124 -10.92 -11.83 -9.18
CA SER A 124 -10.15 -13.06 -8.94
C SER A 124 -8.65 -12.82 -8.78
N ASP A 125 -8.15 -11.61 -9.04
CA ASP A 125 -6.75 -11.26 -8.89
C ASP A 125 -6.36 -11.24 -7.39
N PRO A 126 -5.53 -12.18 -6.90
CA PRO A 126 -5.16 -12.27 -5.50
C PRO A 126 -4.26 -11.11 -5.03
N VAL A 127 -3.66 -10.34 -5.96
CA VAL A 127 -2.91 -9.12 -5.64
C VAL A 127 -3.88 -8.00 -5.26
N ILE A 128 -5.10 -7.99 -5.80
CA ILE A 128 -6.14 -6.99 -5.51
C ILE A 128 -7.05 -7.47 -4.37
N TYR A 129 -7.52 -8.72 -4.46
CA TYR A 129 -8.40 -9.38 -3.51
C TYR A 129 -7.70 -10.60 -2.90
N PRO A 130 -6.84 -10.42 -1.89
CA PRO A 130 -6.17 -11.51 -1.22
C PRO A 130 -7.17 -12.45 -0.53
N SER A 131 -6.72 -13.68 -0.25
CA SER A 131 -7.55 -14.68 0.43
C SER A 131 -7.91 -14.23 1.86
N VAL A 132 -9.01 -14.79 2.39
CA VAL A 132 -9.42 -14.54 3.78
C VAL A 132 -8.31 -14.95 4.76
N GLU A 133 -7.66 -16.10 4.54
CA GLU A 133 -6.56 -16.55 5.39
C GLU A 133 -5.39 -15.55 5.41
N ALA A 134 -5.03 -15.00 4.25
CA ALA A 134 -4.01 -13.97 4.12
C ALA A 134 -4.38 -12.68 4.89
N LEU A 135 -5.66 -12.29 4.82
CA LEU A 135 -6.18 -11.13 5.54
C LEU A 135 -6.21 -11.36 7.07
N GLU A 136 -6.55 -12.56 7.52
CA GLU A 136 -6.58 -12.91 8.96
C GLU A 136 -5.19 -12.88 9.62
N LYS A 137 -4.13 -13.16 8.85
CA LYS A 137 -2.74 -13.03 9.30
C LYS A 137 -2.22 -11.58 9.24
N SER A 138 -2.93 -10.71 8.54
CA SER A 138 -2.51 -9.33 8.29
C SER A 138 -3.07 -8.35 9.35
N GLU A 139 -2.42 -7.21 9.52
CA GLU A 139 -2.73 -6.25 10.58
C GLU A 139 -2.97 -4.83 10.07
N THR A 140 -3.90 -4.12 10.70
CA THR A 140 -4.09 -2.68 10.47
C THR A 140 -3.14 -1.86 11.34
N TYR A 141 -2.80 -0.64 10.89
CA TYR A 141 -2.01 0.25 11.73
C TYR A 141 -2.80 0.75 12.93
N HIS A 142 -2.23 0.54 14.13
CA HIS A 142 -2.74 1.14 15.35
C HIS A 142 -1.98 2.41 15.72
N ARG A 143 -2.69 3.38 16.30
CA ARG A 143 -2.08 4.60 16.81
C ARG A 143 -1.21 4.27 18.01
N LEU A 144 0.10 4.39 17.85
CA LEU A 144 1.06 4.19 18.94
C LEU A 144 1.04 5.37 19.92
N PRO A 145 1.38 5.18 21.20
CA PRO A 145 1.60 6.28 22.14
C PRO A 145 2.69 7.24 21.65
N ALA A 146 2.59 8.53 21.99
CA ALA A 146 3.51 9.57 21.50
C ALA A 146 5.00 9.24 21.75
N ARG A 147 5.32 8.68 22.93
CA ARG A 147 6.68 8.24 23.27
C ARG A 147 7.16 7.14 22.32
N THR A 148 6.31 6.16 22.02
CA THR A 148 6.62 5.06 21.10
C THR A 148 6.78 5.56 19.67
N GLN A 149 5.94 6.49 19.21
CA GLN A 149 6.09 7.12 17.90
C GLN A 149 7.43 7.83 17.77
N LYS A 150 7.84 8.61 18.79
CA LYS A 150 9.15 9.28 18.81
C LYS A 150 10.30 8.28 18.74
N SER A 151 10.23 7.18 19.50
CA SER A 151 11.24 6.11 19.43
C SER A 151 11.31 5.48 18.03
N ARG A 152 10.17 5.13 17.43
CA ARG A 152 10.09 4.57 16.07
C ARG A 152 10.70 5.52 15.03
N ALA A 153 10.38 6.81 15.10
CA ALA A 153 10.93 7.81 14.19
C ALA A 153 12.45 7.96 14.34
N ALA A 154 12.97 7.92 15.57
CA ALA A 154 14.40 7.98 15.82
C ALA A 154 15.15 6.74 15.29
N ILE A 155 14.55 5.55 15.42
CA ILE A 155 15.08 4.30 14.84
C ILE A 155 15.17 4.45 13.32
N PHE A 156 14.07 4.83 12.67
CA PHE A 156 14.04 5.00 11.21
C PHE A 156 15.10 6.00 10.73
N SER A 157 15.25 7.14 11.42
CA SER A 157 16.28 8.14 11.09
C SER A 157 17.71 7.58 11.16
N ARG A 158 18.02 6.68 12.10
CA ARG A 158 19.34 6.03 12.20
C ARG A 158 19.59 4.96 11.15
N LEU A 159 18.52 4.38 10.58
CA LEU A 159 18.63 3.35 9.56
C LEU A 159 18.85 3.93 8.17
N VAL A 160 18.27 5.11 7.91
CA VAL A 160 18.24 5.75 6.59
C VAL A 160 19.41 6.72 6.37
N ASN A 161 20.03 7.21 7.45
CA ASN A 161 21.21 8.08 7.41
C ASN A 161 22.48 7.31 7.82
#